data_AF-A0AAV8TS05-F1
#
_entry.id   AF-A0AAV8TS05-F1
#
_cell.length_a   1.000
_cell.length_b   1.000
_cell.length_c   1.000
_cell.angle_alpha   90.00
_cell.angle_beta   90.00
_cell.angle_gamma   90.00
#
_symmetry.space_group_name_H-M   'P 1'
#
loop_
_entity.id
_entity.type
_entity.pdbx_description
1 polymer ?
#
loop_
_entity_poly.entity_id
_entity_poly.type
_entity_poly.pdbx_seq_one_letter_code
_entity_poly.pdbx_strand_id
1 'polypeptide(L)'
;MTRAKFFVIALACSFAWYVVPGYLFTTLASISWVCWAFSKSVTAQQLGSGMRGLGLGAVTLDWSAVASFLLSPLISPFFAIVNVFVGYVLILYIIIPIAYWGLDLYNAKRFPIFSSHLFTSQGQRYNITAIVNDKFQLDLPKYEEQGRINLSMFFALTTYGFGFATIASTVTHVALFYGREIYDRFRASYKDKEDIHTRLMRRYEDIPSWWFYLLLAITIAVSLALCIFLNDQVQMPWWGLIFASAIAFFFTLPISIITATTNQTPGLNIITEYIMGIILPGRPIANVCFKTYGYMSMSQAVSFLNDFKLGHYMKIPPKSMFLVQFIGTMLAGTINLAVAWWLLNSIENICQDDLLPPDSPWTCPYDRVFFDASVIWGLVGPKRIFGSLGNYQAMNWFFLGGAIGPVIVWMLHKAFPKQSWIPLINLPVLLGSTRMMPPATTVNYNSWIIVGTIFNFFIFRYKKQWWQRYNYILSAALDAGVAFMAVLLYFSVGLENRSLTWWGSNGEHCDLAVCPTAKGIAVDGCPVN
;
A
#
# COMPACT_ATOMS: atom_id res chain seq x y z
N MET A 1 -28.98 -7.64 22.75
CA MET A 1 -29.04 -7.99 21.31
C MET A 1 -28.05 -9.09 20.97
N THR A 2 -28.42 -10.10 20.17
CA THR A 2 -27.47 -11.13 19.73
C THR A 2 -26.46 -10.53 18.74
N ARG A 3 -25.27 -11.13 18.66
CA ARG A 3 -24.19 -10.71 17.75
C ARG A 3 -24.65 -10.70 16.28
N ALA A 4 -25.39 -11.74 15.88
CA ALA A 4 -25.94 -11.88 14.53
C ALA A 4 -27.00 -10.81 14.21
N LYS A 5 -27.92 -10.49 15.13
CA LYS A 5 -28.92 -9.43 14.91
C LYS A 5 -28.25 -8.06 14.72
N PHE A 6 -27.19 -7.77 15.48
CA PHE A 6 -26.41 -6.54 15.29
C PHE A 6 -25.71 -6.49 13.94
N PHE A 7 -25.10 -7.61 13.51
CA PHE A 7 -24.46 -7.70 12.21
C PHE A 7 -25.43 -7.38 11.07
N VAL A 8 -26.62 -7.98 11.04
CA VAL A 8 -27.60 -7.77 9.96
C VAL A 8 -28.12 -6.33 9.93
N ILE A 9 -28.39 -5.73 11.10
CA ILE A 9 -28.83 -4.34 11.18
C ILE A 9 -27.73 -3.40 10.68
N ALA A 10 -26.49 -3.58 11.16
CA ALA A 10 -25.37 -2.75 10.74
C ALA A 10 -25.06 -2.91 9.24
N LEU A 11 -25.18 -4.12 8.70
CA LEU A 11 -25.01 -4.40 7.28
C LEU A 11 -26.08 -3.67 6.45
N ALA A 12 -27.36 -3.74 6.84
CA ALA A 12 -28.43 -3.03 6.14
C ALA A 12 -28.26 -1.51 6.19
N CYS A 13 -27.83 -0.96 7.34
CA CYS A 13 -27.52 0.46 7.46
C CYS A 13 -26.34 0.87 6.57
N SER A 14 -25.27 0.07 6.53
CA SER A 14 -24.10 0.34 5.69
C SER A 14 -24.43 0.26 4.20
N PHE A 15 -25.22 -0.74 3.82
CA PHE A 15 -25.70 -0.95 2.47
C PHE A 15 -26.53 0.27 1.99
N ALA A 16 -27.47 0.72 2.81
CA ALA A 16 -28.28 1.90 2.50
C ALA A 16 -27.44 3.20 2.50
N TRP A 17 -26.49 3.34 3.44
CA TRP A 17 -25.64 4.52 3.51
C TRP A 17 -24.73 4.66 2.30
N TYR A 18 -24.13 3.57 1.81
CA TYR A 18 -23.16 3.61 0.72
C TYR A 18 -23.74 4.11 -0.62
N VAL A 19 -25.06 4.06 -0.81
CA VAL A 19 -25.75 4.71 -1.95
C VAL A 19 -25.43 6.22 -2.00
N VAL A 20 -25.30 6.85 -0.82
CA VAL A 20 -25.11 8.29 -0.70
C VAL A 20 -23.70 8.69 -1.15
N PRO A 21 -22.59 8.27 -0.53
CA PRO A 21 -21.26 8.63 -0.99
C PRO A 21 -20.88 7.96 -2.32
N GLY A 22 -21.41 6.76 -2.62
CA GLY A 22 -21.02 5.99 -3.80
C GLY A 22 -21.69 6.41 -5.11
N TYR A 23 -22.83 7.12 -5.06
CA TYR A 23 -23.56 7.52 -6.27
C TYR A 23 -24.23 8.90 -6.16
N LEU A 24 -25.00 9.15 -5.10
CA LEU A 24 -25.78 10.38 -4.99
C LEU A 24 -24.92 11.61 -4.66
N PHE A 25 -23.87 11.47 -3.87
CA PHE A 25 -23.08 12.57 -3.31
C PHE A 25 -21.61 12.15 -3.18
N THR A 26 -20.89 12.07 -4.29
CA THR A 26 -19.48 11.64 -4.33
C THR A 26 -18.54 12.59 -3.59
N THR A 27 -18.92 13.86 -3.41
CA THR A 27 -18.14 14.82 -2.60
C THR A 27 -18.03 14.41 -1.11
N LEU A 28 -18.90 13.54 -0.59
CA LEU A 28 -18.76 12.97 0.77
C LEU A 28 -17.57 12.02 0.88
N ALA A 29 -17.08 11.49 -0.23
CA ALA A 29 -15.87 10.67 -0.26
C ALA A 29 -14.62 11.51 0.06
N SER A 30 -14.64 12.83 -0.20
CA SER A 30 -13.56 13.75 0.16
C SER A 30 -14.08 15.15 0.47
N ILE A 31 -14.29 15.46 1.75
CA ILE A 31 -14.72 16.77 2.22
C ILE A 31 -13.49 17.58 2.62
N SER A 32 -13.10 18.52 1.75
CA SER A 32 -11.96 19.42 1.96
C SER A 32 -12.43 20.85 2.19
N TRP A 33 -12.81 21.17 3.43
CA TRP A 33 -13.37 22.47 3.79
C TRP A 33 -12.42 23.65 3.52
N VAL A 34 -11.10 23.41 3.57
CA VAL A 34 -10.08 24.43 3.29
C VAL A 34 -10.13 24.87 1.82
N CYS A 35 -10.42 23.97 0.88
CA CYS A 35 -10.60 24.33 -0.52
C CYS A 35 -11.89 25.14 -0.74
N TRP A 36 -12.96 24.84 0.00
CA TRP A 36 -14.21 25.61 -0.06
C TRP A 36 -14.02 27.03 0.46
N ALA A 37 -13.25 27.19 1.54
CA ALA A 37 -12.95 28.51 2.11
C ALA A 37 -12.01 29.35 1.21
N PHE A 38 -11.07 28.71 0.51
CA PHE A 38 -10.05 29.39 -0.29
C PHE A 38 -10.00 28.90 -1.74
N SER A 39 -11.10 29.09 -2.47
CA SER A 39 -11.27 28.63 -3.86
C SER A 39 -10.32 29.24 -4.90
N LYS A 40 -9.61 30.33 -4.58
CA LYS A 40 -8.73 31.04 -5.54
C LYS A 40 -7.22 30.87 -5.29
N SER A 41 -6.82 30.27 -4.17
CA SER A 41 -5.40 30.17 -3.79
C SER A 41 -4.85 28.78 -4.10
N VAL A 42 -3.84 28.72 -4.98
CA VAL A 42 -3.13 27.47 -5.32
C VAL A 42 -2.52 26.83 -4.07
N THR A 43 -1.85 27.62 -3.22
CA THR A 43 -1.20 27.12 -2.00
C THR A 43 -2.23 26.60 -0.98
N ALA A 44 -3.38 27.28 -0.84
CA ALA A 44 -4.42 26.82 0.06
C ALA A 44 -5.08 25.53 -0.43
N GLN A 45 -5.28 25.38 -1.74
CA GLN A 45 -5.80 24.13 -2.32
C GLN A 45 -4.79 22.99 -2.25
N GLN A 46 -3.50 23.25 -2.42
CA GLN A 46 -2.45 22.24 -2.22
C GLN A 46 -2.36 21.75 -0.76
N LEU A 47 -2.56 22.67 0.20
CA LEU A 47 -2.59 22.35 1.61
C LEU A 47 -3.88 21.62 2.02
N GLY A 48 -5.01 22.06 1.49
CA GLY A 48 -6.34 21.60 1.86
C GLY A 48 -6.84 20.36 1.11
N SER A 49 -6.40 20.14 -0.13
CA SER A 49 -6.87 19.01 -0.94
C SER A 49 -6.43 17.71 -0.31
N GLY A 50 -7.41 16.85 -0.09
CA GLY A 50 -7.30 15.55 0.48
C GLY A 50 -7.06 14.43 -0.53
N MET A 51 -7.36 14.66 -1.81
CA MET A 51 -7.06 13.72 -2.91
C MET A 51 -5.72 14.01 -3.59
N ARG A 52 -5.38 15.29 -3.76
CA ARG A 52 -4.25 15.76 -4.59
C ARG A 52 -3.31 16.69 -3.81
N GLY A 53 -3.43 16.73 -2.49
CA GLY A 53 -2.64 17.62 -1.62
C GLY A 53 -2.33 17.03 -0.25
N LEU A 54 -1.96 17.90 0.68
CA LEU A 54 -1.56 17.54 2.05
C LEU A 54 -2.76 17.25 2.98
N GLY A 55 -3.98 17.55 2.55
CA GLY A 55 -5.22 17.17 3.24
C GLY A 55 -5.45 17.83 4.60
N LEU A 56 -4.97 19.06 4.84
CA LEU A 56 -5.25 19.76 6.09
C LEU A 56 -6.75 19.92 6.30
N GLY A 57 -7.30 19.20 7.28
CA GLY A 57 -8.73 19.21 7.61
C GLY A 57 -9.62 18.44 6.64
N ALA A 58 -9.04 17.66 5.72
CA ALA A 58 -9.81 16.83 4.81
C ALA A 58 -10.34 15.58 5.52
N VAL A 59 -11.64 15.33 5.43
CA VAL A 59 -12.33 14.20 6.06
C VAL A 59 -13.29 13.54 5.07
N THR A 60 -13.44 12.23 5.18
CA THR A 60 -14.46 11.45 4.46
C THR A 60 -15.53 10.91 5.40
N LEU A 61 -16.77 10.85 4.90
CA LEU A 61 -17.87 10.11 5.51
C LEU A 61 -18.17 8.80 4.79
N ASP A 62 -17.33 8.43 3.82
CA ASP A 62 -17.41 7.15 3.13
C ASP A 62 -16.55 6.10 3.84
N TRP A 63 -17.19 5.01 4.28
CA TRP A 63 -16.50 3.88 4.88
C TRP A 63 -15.52 3.21 3.90
N SER A 64 -15.82 3.22 2.59
CA SER A 64 -14.93 2.63 1.59
C SER A 64 -13.57 3.35 1.54
N ALA A 65 -13.58 4.68 1.60
CA ALA A 65 -12.38 5.51 1.66
C ALA A 65 -11.61 5.31 2.99
N VAL A 66 -12.31 5.07 4.11
CA VAL A 66 -11.69 4.77 5.41
C VAL A 66 -10.98 3.42 5.44
N ALA A 67 -11.59 2.37 4.89
CA ALA A 67 -11.11 0.98 5.04
C ALA A 67 -10.18 0.50 3.90
N SER A 68 -10.27 1.11 2.71
CA SER A 68 -9.68 0.60 1.46
C SER A 68 -8.16 0.39 1.46
N PHE A 69 -7.38 1.25 2.12
CA PHE A 69 -5.91 1.23 1.98
C PHE A 69 -5.14 0.78 3.22
N LEU A 70 -5.63 1.11 4.43
CA LEU A 70 -4.96 0.87 5.71
C LEU A 70 -5.57 -0.28 6.51
N LEU A 71 -6.47 -1.06 5.89
CA LEU A 71 -7.40 -1.99 6.53
C LEU A 71 -8.35 -1.26 7.50
N SER A 72 -9.30 -1.99 8.07
CA SER A 72 -10.30 -1.41 8.96
C SER A 72 -9.65 -0.91 10.27
N PRO A 73 -9.79 0.39 10.61
CA PRO A 73 -9.13 0.98 11.78
C PRO A 73 -9.62 0.38 13.11
N LEU A 74 -10.81 -0.23 13.11
CA LEU A 74 -11.42 -0.86 14.27
C LEU A 74 -10.68 -2.13 14.72
N ILE A 75 -9.94 -2.79 13.81
CA ILE A 75 -9.21 -4.02 14.09
C ILE A 75 -7.79 -3.71 14.61
N SER A 76 -7.24 -2.56 14.20
CA SER A 76 -5.87 -2.18 14.52
C SER A 76 -5.73 -1.72 15.98
N PRO A 77 -4.68 -2.14 16.70
CA PRO A 77 -4.48 -1.74 18.09
C PRO A 77 -4.16 -0.24 18.19
N PHE A 78 -4.61 0.41 19.26
CA PHE A 78 -4.47 1.87 19.41
C PHE A 78 -3.01 2.35 19.37
N PHE A 79 -2.07 1.58 19.93
CA PHE A 79 -0.65 1.96 19.87
C PHE A 79 -0.13 2.02 18.42
N ALA A 80 -0.59 1.12 17.54
CA ALA A 80 -0.20 1.14 16.14
C ALA A 80 -0.81 2.35 15.42
N ILE A 81 -2.07 2.70 15.72
CA ILE A 81 -2.73 3.90 15.18
C ILE A 81 -1.95 5.16 15.58
N VAL A 82 -1.51 5.26 16.84
CA VAL A 82 -0.71 6.41 17.31
C VAL A 82 0.64 6.47 16.60
N ASN A 83 1.34 5.34 16.43
CA ASN A 83 2.60 5.32 15.68
C ASN A 83 2.42 5.75 14.22
N VAL A 84 1.36 5.27 13.55
CA VAL A 84 1.01 5.70 12.18
C VAL A 84 0.67 7.18 12.15
N PHE A 85 -0.09 7.70 13.11
CA PHE A 85 -0.44 9.13 13.18
C PHE A 85 0.78 10.02 13.38
N VAL A 86 1.66 9.69 14.32
CA VAL A 86 2.88 10.45 14.56
C VAL A 86 3.78 10.43 13.32
N GLY A 87 3.96 9.25 12.70
CA GLY A 87 4.71 9.12 11.46
C GLY A 87 4.11 9.95 10.32
N TYR A 88 2.80 9.85 10.14
CA TYR A 88 2.04 10.59 9.13
C TYR A 88 2.21 12.10 9.30
N VAL A 89 2.03 12.63 10.52
CA VAL A 89 2.17 14.06 10.80
C VAL A 89 3.61 14.55 10.58
N LEU A 90 4.60 13.78 11.02
CA LEU A 90 6.01 14.12 10.81
C LEU A 90 6.37 14.17 9.32
N ILE A 91 5.96 13.16 8.56
CA ILE A 91 6.32 13.06 7.14
C ILE A 91 5.58 14.12 6.31
N LEU A 92 4.26 14.25 6.50
CA LEU A 92 3.42 15.09 5.64
C LEU A 92 3.32 16.54 6.04
N TYR A 93 3.23 16.85 7.33
CA TYR A 93 3.03 18.23 7.77
C TYR A 93 4.33 18.93 8.16
N ILE A 94 5.43 18.19 8.35
CA ILE A 94 6.74 18.77 8.69
C ILE A 94 7.73 18.57 7.54
N ILE A 95 8.02 17.32 7.18
CA ILE A 95 9.14 17.02 6.26
C ILE A 95 8.83 17.47 4.82
N ILE A 96 7.63 17.19 4.30
CA ILE A 96 7.26 17.62 2.94
C ILE A 96 7.25 19.16 2.80
N PRO A 97 6.62 19.95 3.68
CA PRO A 97 6.63 21.41 3.58
C PRO A 97 8.04 22.00 3.62
N ILE A 98 8.91 21.49 4.51
CA ILE A 98 10.31 21.91 4.59
C ILE A 98 11.05 21.59 3.30
N ALA A 99 10.83 20.39 2.75
CA ALA A 99 11.49 19.94 1.53
C ALA A 99 11.03 20.69 0.27
N TYR A 100 9.72 20.96 0.15
CA TYR A 100 9.10 21.57 -1.02
C TYR A 100 9.21 23.10 -1.00
N TRP A 101 8.74 23.76 0.06
CA TRP A 101 8.74 25.23 0.13
C TRP A 101 10.06 25.79 0.67
N GLY A 102 10.62 25.16 1.70
CA GLY A 102 11.80 25.66 2.41
C GLY A 102 13.10 25.49 1.64
N LEU A 103 13.42 24.25 1.25
CA LEU A 103 14.71 23.90 0.64
C LEU A 103 14.66 23.72 -0.89
N ASP A 104 13.46 23.65 -1.49
CA ASP A 104 13.23 23.39 -2.92
C ASP A 104 14.13 22.27 -3.46
N LEU A 105 14.18 21.16 -2.71
CA LEU A 105 15.04 20.03 -3.01
C LEU A 105 14.71 19.47 -4.39
N TYR A 106 15.72 19.33 -5.25
CA TYR A 106 15.58 18.83 -6.62
C TYR A 106 14.68 19.67 -7.55
N ASN A 107 14.55 20.97 -7.30
CA ASN A 107 13.61 21.87 -8.03
C ASN A 107 12.16 21.39 -7.90
N ALA A 108 11.78 20.91 -6.70
CA ALA A 108 10.47 20.37 -6.39
C ALA A 108 9.31 21.29 -6.78
N LYS A 109 9.46 22.61 -6.70
CA LYS A 109 8.40 23.59 -7.04
C LYS A 109 7.89 23.49 -8.49
N ARG A 110 8.68 22.88 -9.38
CA ARG A 110 8.30 22.66 -10.78
C ARG A 110 7.26 21.56 -10.96
N PHE A 111 7.08 20.73 -9.94
CA PHE A 111 6.19 19.58 -9.98
C PHE A 111 5.02 19.78 -9.00
N PRO A 112 3.88 19.11 -9.25
CA PRO A 112 2.79 19.01 -8.27
C PRO A 112 3.30 18.37 -6.97
N ILE A 113 2.78 18.82 -5.82
CA ILE A 113 3.17 18.25 -4.52
C ILE A 113 2.83 16.76 -4.46
N PHE A 114 1.60 16.39 -4.82
CA PHE A 114 1.11 15.03 -4.80
C PHE A 114 0.84 14.54 -6.23
N SER A 115 1.69 13.63 -6.72
CA SER A 115 1.49 12.99 -8.02
C SER A 115 2.26 11.68 -8.10
N SER A 116 1.66 10.65 -8.70
CA SER A 116 2.36 9.41 -9.08
C SER A 116 3.08 9.51 -10.41
N HIS A 117 2.81 10.55 -11.21
CA HIS A 117 3.36 10.69 -12.56
C HIS A 117 4.85 11.05 -12.57
N LEU A 118 5.51 10.68 -13.66
CA LEU A 118 6.90 11.01 -13.96
C LEU A 118 6.98 12.32 -14.76
N PHE A 119 8.00 13.15 -14.51
CA PHE A 119 8.14 14.46 -15.12
C PHE A 119 9.51 14.68 -15.76
N THR A 120 9.56 15.55 -16.77
CA THR A 120 10.80 16.08 -17.36
C THR A 120 11.39 17.19 -16.50
N SER A 121 12.58 17.71 -16.83
CA SER A 121 13.19 18.85 -16.12
C SER A 121 12.38 20.16 -16.19
N GLN A 122 11.47 20.25 -17.17
CA GLN A 122 10.61 21.41 -17.43
C GLN A 122 9.25 21.31 -16.73
N GLY A 123 8.94 20.22 -16.02
CA GLY A 123 7.66 20.04 -15.32
C GLY A 123 6.56 19.41 -16.17
N GLN A 124 6.84 19.06 -17.43
CA GLN A 124 5.90 18.34 -18.29
C GLN A 124 5.89 16.84 -17.99
N ARG A 125 4.77 16.17 -18.28
CA ARG A 125 4.66 14.71 -18.12
C ARG A 125 5.70 14.01 -19.00
N TYR A 126 6.36 13.01 -18.42
CA TYR A 126 7.40 12.26 -19.11
C TYR A 126 6.78 11.26 -20.08
N ASN A 127 7.14 11.35 -21.36
CA ASN A 127 6.69 10.38 -22.36
C ASN A 127 7.50 9.08 -22.22
N ILE A 128 6.88 8.03 -21.69
CA ILE A 128 7.53 6.73 -21.44
C ILE A 128 7.61 5.90 -22.72
N THR A 129 6.60 5.97 -23.60
CA THR A 129 6.59 5.16 -24.84
C THR A 129 7.69 5.60 -25.80
N ALA A 130 8.11 6.86 -25.76
CA ALA A 130 9.21 7.37 -26.58
C ALA A 130 10.58 6.74 -26.24
N ILE A 131 10.83 6.37 -24.99
CA ILE A 131 12.13 5.84 -24.52
C ILE A 131 12.21 4.31 -24.53
N VAL A 132 11.14 3.62 -24.92
CA VAL A 132 11.09 2.16 -24.95
C VAL A 132 11.24 1.68 -26.40
N ASN A 133 12.26 0.85 -26.64
CA ASN A 133 12.47 0.18 -27.92
C ASN A 133 11.46 -0.97 -28.12
N ASP A 134 11.32 -1.46 -29.37
CA ASP A 134 10.41 -2.55 -29.75
C ASP A 134 10.62 -3.87 -28.97
N LYS A 135 11.78 -4.01 -28.31
CA LYS A 135 12.12 -5.14 -27.41
C LYS A 135 11.77 -4.89 -25.93
N PHE A 136 10.98 -3.85 -25.63
CA PHE A 136 10.69 -3.38 -24.27
C PHE A 136 11.94 -3.06 -23.44
N GLN A 137 12.97 -2.52 -24.09
CA GLN A 137 14.24 -2.12 -23.46
C GLN A 137 14.42 -0.62 -23.54
N LEU A 138 15.24 -0.07 -22.65
CA LEU A 138 15.52 1.36 -22.62
C LEU A 138 16.38 1.78 -23.83
N ASP A 139 15.85 2.72 -24.61
CA ASP A 139 16.58 3.38 -25.69
C ASP A 139 17.45 4.52 -25.12
N LEU A 140 18.75 4.31 -25.10
CA LEU A 140 19.72 5.23 -24.49
C LEU A 140 19.78 6.60 -25.19
N PRO A 141 19.92 6.68 -26.52
CA PRO A 141 19.88 7.94 -27.25
C PRO A 141 18.64 8.79 -26.97
N LYS A 142 17.44 8.19 -27.06
CA LYS A 142 16.18 8.92 -26.82
C LYS A 142 16.02 9.33 -25.37
N TYR A 143 16.51 8.52 -24.44
CA TYR A 143 16.55 8.87 -23.03
C TYR A 143 17.46 10.08 -22.76
N GLU A 144 18.61 10.16 -23.42
CA GLU A 144 19.52 11.31 -23.29
C GLU A 144 18.94 12.58 -23.93
N GLU A 145 18.18 12.45 -25.02
CA GLU A 145 17.48 13.56 -25.68
C GLU A 145 16.34 14.14 -24.82
N GLN A 146 15.50 13.27 -24.26
CA GLN A 146 14.37 13.68 -23.40
C GLN A 146 14.82 14.13 -22.01
N GLY A 147 16.00 13.67 -21.57
CA GLY A 147 16.63 14.04 -20.32
C GLY A 147 16.19 13.19 -19.13
N ARG A 148 16.76 13.50 -17.96
CA ARG A 148 16.56 12.72 -16.73
C ARG A 148 15.12 12.80 -16.22
N ILE A 149 14.64 11.67 -15.67
CA ILE A 149 13.34 11.58 -15.01
C ILE A 149 13.39 12.28 -13.66
N ASN A 150 12.41 13.13 -13.42
CA ASN A 150 12.14 13.73 -12.11
C ASN A 150 10.83 13.19 -11.55
N LEU A 151 10.81 13.06 -10.23
CA LEU A 151 9.69 12.56 -9.44
C LEU A 151 9.10 13.71 -8.63
N SER A 152 7.80 13.64 -8.34
CA SER A 152 7.18 14.54 -7.36
C SER A 152 7.88 14.39 -6.01
N MET A 153 7.94 15.49 -5.24
CA MET A 153 8.66 15.48 -3.96
C MET A 153 8.03 14.50 -2.96
N PHE A 154 6.71 14.38 -3.01
CA PHE A 154 5.97 13.38 -2.27
C PHE A 154 6.45 11.98 -2.65
N PHE A 155 6.35 11.59 -3.93
CA PHE A 155 6.71 10.24 -4.36
C PHE A 155 8.18 9.90 -4.08
N ALA A 156 9.09 10.86 -4.27
CA ALA A 156 10.51 10.67 -3.98
C ALA A 156 10.78 10.43 -2.47
N LEU A 157 10.30 11.30 -1.58
CA LEU A 157 10.59 11.19 -0.15
C LEU A 157 9.71 10.17 0.57
N THR A 158 8.39 10.22 0.39
CA THR A 158 7.44 9.42 1.19
C THR A 158 7.41 7.97 0.73
N THR A 159 7.37 7.73 -0.58
CA THR A 159 7.30 6.37 -1.11
C THR A 159 8.67 5.70 -1.11
N TYR A 160 9.71 6.38 -1.59
CA TYR A 160 11.05 5.76 -1.70
C TYR A 160 11.96 6.04 -0.49
N GLY A 161 12.16 7.28 -0.08
CA GLY A 161 13.02 7.62 1.06
C GLY A 161 12.61 6.92 2.36
N PHE A 162 11.40 7.19 2.83
CA PHE A 162 10.85 6.53 4.02
C PHE A 162 10.57 5.04 3.80
N GLY A 163 10.32 4.62 2.56
CA GLY A 163 10.25 3.20 2.19
C GLY A 163 11.56 2.45 2.47
N PHE A 164 12.71 3.00 2.04
CA PHE A 164 14.03 2.43 2.34
C PHE A 164 14.30 2.39 3.84
N ALA A 165 13.98 3.47 4.55
CA ALA A 165 14.17 3.55 5.99
C ALA A 165 13.32 2.50 6.73
N THR A 166 12.09 2.25 6.26
CA THR A 166 11.17 1.26 6.82
C THR A 166 11.70 -0.17 6.71
N ILE A 167 12.25 -0.54 5.55
CA ILE A 167 12.79 -1.88 5.33
C ILE A 167 14.02 -2.13 6.21
N ALA A 168 14.96 -1.17 6.25
CA ALA A 168 16.14 -1.25 7.12
C ALA A 168 15.75 -1.28 8.61
N SER A 169 14.76 -0.47 8.99
CA SER A 169 14.21 -0.42 10.33
C SER A 169 13.53 -1.73 10.72
N THR A 170 12.80 -2.37 9.79
CA THR A 170 12.14 -3.67 10.01
C THR A 170 13.13 -4.75 10.44
N VAL A 171 14.24 -4.89 9.70
CA VAL A 171 15.26 -5.91 9.98
C VAL A 171 15.92 -5.66 11.33
N THR A 172 16.34 -4.42 11.59
CA THR A 172 17.04 -4.05 12.84
C THR A 172 16.11 -4.09 14.06
N HIS A 173 14.85 -3.67 13.92
CA HIS A 173 13.86 -3.72 14.98
C HIS A 173 13.52 -5.16 15.37
N VAL A 174 13.29 -6.06 14.39
CA VAL A 174 13.02 -7.48 14.67
C VAL A 174 14.23 -8.14 15.33
N ALA A 175 15.44 -7.88 14.85
CA ALA A 175 16.65 -8.45 15.41
C ALA A 175 16.87 -8.03 16.88
N LEU A 176 16.64 -6.75 17.23
CA LEU A 176 16.91 -6.21 18.56
C LEU A 176 15.80 -6.44 19.59
N PHE A 177 14.54 -6.24 19.19
CA PHE A 177 13.40 -6.32 20.11
C PHE A 177 12.84 -7.74 20.19
N TYR A 178 12.66 -8.40 19.04
CA TYR A 178 12.03 -9.72 18.98
C TYR A 178 13.05 -10.87 18.88
N GLY A 179 14.33 -10.61 18.60
CA GLY A 179 15.33 -11.66 18.40
C GLY A 179 15.45 -12.67 19.55
N ARG A 180 15.41 -12.17 20.81
CA ARG A 180 15.42 -13.05 21.99
C ARG A 180 14.12 -13.85 22.10
N GLU A 181 12.97 -13.21 21.90
CA GLU A 181 11.68 -13.90 21.95
C GLU A 181 11.56 -14.95 20.83
N ILE A 182 12.05 -14.67 19.62
CA ILE A 182 12.10 -15.63 18.51
C ILE A 182 12.92 -16.85 18.91
N TYR A 183 14.11 -16.64 19.48
CA TYR A 183 14.97 -17.74 19.90
C TYR A 183 14.34 -18.56 21.03
N ASP A 184 13.75 -17.90 22.02
CA ASP A 184 13.08 -18.54 23.14
C ASP A 184 11.84 -19.31 22.67
N ARG A 185 11.04 -18.75 21.75
CA ARG A 185 9.87 -19.41 21.16
C ARG A 185 10.26 -20.56 20.23
N PHE A 186 11.34 -20.43 19.47
CA PHE A 186 11.89 -21.52 18.67
C PHE A 186 12.35 -22.67 19.55
N ARG A 187 13.04 -22.36 20.66
CA ARG A 187 13.46 -23.35 21.66
C ARG A 187 12.28 -23.97 22.41
N ALA A 188 11.27 -23.17 22.76
CA ALA A 188 10.06 -23.62 23.42
C ALA A 188 9.18 -24.48 22.52
N SER A 189 9.11 -24.18 21.22
CA SER A 189 8.42 -25.03 20.24
C SER A 189 8.97 -26.46 20.19
N TYR A 190 10.22 -26.66 20.62
CA TYR A 190 10.87 -27.96 20.66
C TYR A 190 10.78 -28.64 22.05
N LYS A 191 10.46 -27.89 23.12
CA LYS A 191 10.64 -28.36 24.51
C LYS A 191 9.45 -28.16 25.45
N ASP A 192 8.48 -27.29 25.16
CA ASP A 192 7.52 -26.81 26.15
C ASP A 192 6.05 -27.20 25.87
N LYS A 193 5.22 -27.06 26.91
CA LYS A 193 3.85 -27.60 27.05
C LYS A 193 2.89 -27.18 25.93
N GLU A 194 2.16 -28.17 25.45
CA GLU A 194 1.07 -28.00 24.49
C GLU A 194 -0.05 -27.10 25.03
N ASP A 195 -0.46 -26.11 24.22
CA ASP A 195 -1.64 -25.30 24.47
C ASP A 195 -2.90 -26.20 24.48
N ILE A 196 -3.91 -25.82 25.26
CA ILE A 196 -5.26 -26.41 25.26
C ILE A 196 -5.79 -26.50 23.83
N HIS A 197 -5.52 -25.47 23.01
CA HIS A 197 -5.93 -25.50 21.61
C HIS A 197 -5.23 -26.61 20.81
N THR A 198 -3.93 -26.82 21.02
CA THR A 198 -3.14 -27.88 20.38
C THR A 198 -3.61 -29.26 20.85
N ARG A 199 -3.88 -29.41 22.14
CA ARG A 199 -4.43 -30.65 22.71
C ARG A 199 -5.78 -31.03 22.11
N LEU A 200 -6.66 -30.05 21.87
CA LEU A 200 -7.95 -30.27 21.21
C LEU A 200 -7.81 -30.57 19.71
N MET A 201 -6.75 -30.06 19.06
CA MET A 201 -6.49 -30.27 17.64
C MET A 201 -5.85 -31.63 17.32
N ARG A 202 -5.18 -32.29 18.29
CA ARG A 202 -4.64 -33.66 18.14
C ARG A 202 -5.63 -34.73 17.67
N ARG A 203 -6.94 -34.47 17.80
CA ARG A 203 -7.98 -35.36 17.25
C ARG A 203 -7.97 -35.40 15.72
N TYR A 204 -7.49 -34.33 15.08
CA TYR A 204 -7.40 -34.24 13.64
C TYR A 204 -6.01 -34.68 13.17
N GLU A 205 -5.96 -35.38 12.04
CA GLU A 205 -4.70 -35.74 11.41
C GLU A 205 -3.99 -34.49 10.88
N ASP A 206 -2.71 -34.36 11.23
CA ASP A 206 -1.85 -33.30 10.72
C ASP A 206 -1.69 -33.41 9.19
N ILE A 207 -1.34 -32.28 8.57
CA ILE A 207 -1.08 -32.24 7.14
C ILE A 207 0.24 -32.95 6.88
N PRO A 208 0.28 -33.96 5.98
CA PRO A 208 1.53 -34.58 5.60
C PRO A 208 2.46 -33.53 4.97
N SER A 209 3.69 -33.41 5.47
CA SER A 209 4.64 -32.40 4.98
C SER A 209 4.92 -32.51 3.48
N TRP A 210 4.73 -33.69 2.88
CA TRP A 210 4.89 -33.92 1.44
C TRP A 210 3.93 -33.10 0.57
N TRP A 211 2.74 -32.71 1.08
CA TRP A 211 1.80 -31.86 0.32
C TRP A 211 2.42 -30.49 0.03
N PHE A 212 3.10 -29.92 1.03
CA PHE A 212 3.81 -28.65 0.89
C PHE A 212 5.02 -28.77 -0.03
N TYR A 213 5.82 -29.85 0.09
CA TYR A 213 6.97 -30.06 -0.78
C TYR A 213 6.56 -30.31 -2.24
N LEU A 214 5.48 -31.06 -2.47
CA LEU A 214 4.94 -31.30 -3.80
C LEU A 214 4.39 -30.01 -4.42
N LEU A 215 3.64 -29.21 -3.66
CA LEU A 215 3.15 -27.91 -4.14
C LEU A 215 4.31 -26.95 -4.45
N LEU A 216 5.33 -26.91 -3.60
CA LEU A 216 6.54 -26.11 -3.84
C LEU A 216 7.28 -26.58 -5.10
N ALA A 217 7.44 -27.90 -5.29
CA ALA A 217 8.10 -28.45 -6.46
C ALA A 217 7.34 -28.12 -7.76
N ILE A 218 6.01 -28.28 -7.76
CA ILE A 218 5.16 -27.96 -8.92
C ILE A 218 5.24 -26.47 -9.25
N THR A 219 5.09 -25.60 -8.24
CA THR A 219 5.11 -24.14 -8.46
C THR A 219 6.46 -23.63 -8.96
N ILE A 220 7.58 -24.15 -8.43
CA ILE A 220 8.91 -23.84 -8.94
C ILE A 220 9.08 -24.38 -10.37
N ALA A 221 8.66 -25.60 -10.66
CA ALA A 221 8.77 -26.19 -11.99
C ALA A 221 7.99 -25.40 -13.04
N VAL A 222 6.74 -25.04 -12.75
CA VAL A 222 5.92 -24.20 -13.64
C VAL A 222 6.54 -22.83 -13.82
N SER A 223 7.05 -22.21 -12.76
CA SER A 223 7.66 -20.89 -12.86
C SER A 223 8.98 -20.92 -13.63
N LEU A 224 9.79 -21.97 -13.49
CA LEU A 224 11.00 -22.19 -14.29
C LEU A 224 10.65 -22.43 -15.76
N ALA A 225 9.61 -23.22 -16.05
CA ALA A 225 9.12 -23.44 -17.40
C ALA A 225 8.71 -22.11 -18.05
N LEU A 226 7.97 -21.26 -17.34
CA LEU A 226 7.62 -19.93 -17.84
C LEU A 226 8.86 -19.06 -18.12
N CYS A 227 9.85 -19.06 -17.23
CA CYS A 227 11.08 -18.29 -17.43
C CYS A 227 11.92 -18.80 -18.63
N ILE A 228 11.89 -20.10 -18.91
CA ILE A 228 12.67 -20.71 -20.00
C ILE A 228 11.94 -20.60 -21.35
N PHE A 229 10.65 -20.93 -21.40
CA PHE A 229 9.89 -20.99 -22.65
C PHE A 229 9.39 -19.62 -23.11
N LEU A 230 9.10 -18.69 -22.21
CA LEU A 230 8.67 -17.32 -22.56
C LEU A 230 9.81 -16.30 -22.38
N ASN A 231 11.05 -16.68 -22.72
CA ASN A 231 12.21 -15.81 -22.53
C ASN A 231 12.09 -14.47 -23.28
N ASP A 232 11.47 -14.47 -24.46
CA ASP A 232 11.25 -13.26 -25.26
C ASP A 232 10.28 -12.25 -24.61
N GLN A 233 9.35 -12.74 -23.77
CA GLN A 233 8.35 -11.91 -23.09
C GLN A 233 8.72 -11.62 -21.62
N VAL A 234 9.19 -12.62 -20.88
CA VAL A 234 9.45 -12.54 -19.43
C VAL A 234 10.85 -11.96 -19.14
N GLN A 235 11.81 -12.14 -20.06
CA GLN A 235 13.18 -11.59 -20.02
C GLN A 235 13.99 -11.88 -18.73
N MET A 236 13.51 -12.80 -17.88
CA MET A 236 14.04 -13.09 -16.55
C MET A 236 14.90 -14.37 -16.59
N PRO A 237 16.15 -14.33 -16.07
CA PRO A 237 16.98 -15.52 -16.00
C PRO A 237 16.53 -16.47 -14.88
N TRP A 238 16.77 -17.77 -15.06
CA TRP A 238 16.38 -18.82 -14.10
C TRP A 238 16.95 -18.61 -12.68
N TRP A 239 18.16 -18.07 -12.56
CA TRP A 239 18.77 -17.76 -11.25
C TRP A 239 18.02 -16.65 -10.52
N GLY A 240 17.38 -15.73 -11.25
CA GLY A 240 16.59 -14.65 -10.67
C GLY A 240 15.40 -15.19 -9.89
N LEU A 241 14.79 -16.28 -10.35
CA LEU A 241 13.68 -16.92 -9.65
C LEU A 241 14.12 -17.53 -8.31
N ILE A 242 15.22 -18.31 -8.31
CA ILE A 242 15.76 -18.91 -7.08
C ILE A 242 16.14 -17.81 -6.08
N PHE A 243 16.74 -16.73 -6.58
CA PHE A 243 17.11 -15.60 -5.75
C PHE A 243 15.88 -14.89 -5.15
N ALA A 244 14.81 -14.67 -5.94
CA ALA A 244 13.56 -14.12 -5.43
C ALA A 244 12.94 -15.01 -4.33
N SER A 245 12.93 -16.33 -4.54
CA SER A 245 12.43 -17.30 -3.55
C SER A 245 13.25 -17.28 -2.26
N ALA A 246 14.58 -17.14 -2.34
CA ALA A 246 15.46 -17.04 -1.16
C ALA A 246 15.18 -15.77 -0.35
N ILE A 247 15.00 -14.62 -1.03
CA ILE A 247 14.62 -13.36 -0.37
C ILE A 247 13.26 -13.50 0.31
N ALA A 248 12.25 -14.02 -0.40
CA ALA A 248 10.92 -14.23 0.16
C ALA A 248 10.98 -15.09 1.43
N PHE A 249 11.74 -16.19 1.41
CA PHE A 249 11.91 -17.06 2.57
C PHE A 249 12.52 -16.34 3.77
N PHE A 250 13.60 -15.57 3.58
CA PHE A 250 14.26 -14.85 4.66
C PHE A 250 13.37 -13.77 5.29
N PHE A 251 12.68 -12.99 4.47
CA PHE A 251 11.87 -11.86 4.94
C PHE A 251 10.47 -12.24 5.42
N THR A 252 9.99 -13.45 5.11
CA THR A 252 8.67 -13.93 5.59
C THR A 252 8.60 -13.92 7.11
N LEU A 253 9.63 -14.38 7.82
CA LEU A 253 9.59 -14.46 9.29
C LEU A 253 9.55 -13.07 9.97
N PRO A 254 10.48 -12.13 9.69
CA PRO A 254 10.44 -10.80 10.30
C PRO A 254 9.14 -10.04 10.00
N ILE A 255 8.67 -10.08 8.76
CA ILE A 255 7.46 -9.37 8.34
C ILE A 255 6.22 -9.99 8.98
N SER A 256 6.16 -11.32 9.12
CA SER A 256 5.06 -12.00 9.83
C SER A 256 4.95 -11.56 11.28
N ILE A 257 6.07 -11.35 11.99
CA ILE A 257 6.07 -10.92 13.39
C ILE A 257 5.57 -9.49 13.55
N ILE A 258 6.05 -8.58 12.70
CA ILE A 258 5.55 -7.19 12.71
C ILE A 258 4.06 -7.19 12.37
N THR A 259 3.64 -7.94 11.35
CA THR A 259 2.23 -8.04 10.97
C THR A 259 1.38 -8.58 12.12
N ALA A 260 1.85 -9.64 12.80
CA ALA A 260 1.13 -10.25 13.92
C ALA A 260 1.00 -9.34 15.15
N THR A 261 1.96 -8.44 15.37
CA THR A 261 1.98 -7.54 16.53
C THR A 261 1.31 -6.20 16.26
N THR A 262 1.45 -5.68 15.04
CA THR A 262 1.04 -4.31 14.68
C THR A 262 -0.15 -4.24 13.73
N ASN A 263 -0.57 -5.37 13.16
CA ASN A 263 -1.57 -5.46 12.10
C ASN A 263 -1.20 -4.67 10.83
N GLN A 264 0.07 -4.29 10.67
CA GLN A 264 0.59 -3.58 9.50
C GLN A 264 1.68 -4.43 8.84
N THR A 265 1.60 -4.57 7.52
CA THR A 265 2.55 -5.35 6.69
C THR A 265 3.56 -4.42 6.02
N PRO A 266 4.84 -4.40 6.45
CA PRO A 266 5.88 -3.69 5.70
C PRO A 266 6.00 -4.22 4.27
N GLY A 267 6.08 -3.31 3.30
CA GLY A 267 6.20 -3.66 1.89
C GLY A 267 7.63 -4.05 1.51
N LEU A 268 7.81 -5.23 0.89
CA LEU A 268 9.11 -5.70 0.39
C LEU A 268 9.38 -5.25 -1.07
N ASN A 269 8.39 -4.63 -1.72
CA ASN A 269 8.44 -4.24 -3.13
C ASN A 269 9.71 -3.45 -3.51
N ILE A 270 10.07 -2.49 -2.68
CA ILE A 270 11.13 -1.54 -3.00
C ILE A 270 12.50 -2.22 -3.03
N ILE A 271 12.80 -3.14 -2.09
CA ILE A 271 14.12 -3.77 -2.04
C ILE A 271 14.30 -4.83 -3.13
N THR A 272 13.23 -5.56 -3.49
CA THR A 272 13.30 -6.53 -4.59
C THR A 272 13.50 -5.82 -5.92
N GLU A 273 12.78 -4.72 -6.14
CA GLU A 273 12.93 -3.86 -7.31
C GLU A 273 14.32 -3.19 -7.36
N TYR A 274 14.83 -2.73 -6.21
CA TYR A 274 16.16 -2.12 -6.11
C TYR A 274 17.28 -3.11 -6.45
N ILE A 275 17.26 -4.32 -5.89
CA ILE A 275 18.31 -5.31 -6.12
C ILE A 275 18.30 -5.76 -7.59
N MET A 276 17.13 -6.12 -8.12
CA MET A 276 17.05 -6.62 -9.49
C MET A 276 17.33 -5.52 -10.52
N GLY A 277 16.90 -4.28 -10.26
CA GLY A 277 17.22 -3.14 -11.10
C GLY A 277 18.73 -2.82 -11.17
N ILE A 278 19.51 -3.15 -10.12
CA ILE A 278 20.99 -3.05 -10.17
C ILE A 278 21.59 -4.18 -11.01
N ILE A 279 21.05 -5.40 -10.89
CA ILE A 279 21.60 -6.60 -11.55
C ILE A 279 21.27 -6.62 -13.04
N LEU A 280 20.02 -6.33 -13.41
CA LEU A 280 19.53 -6.30 -14.79
C LEU A 280 18.84 -4.96 -15.12
N PRO A 281 19.61 -3.86 -15.25
CA PRO A 281 19.05 -2.59 -15.67
C PRO A 281 18.55 -2.65 -17.12
N GLY A 282 17.49 -1.90 -17.44
CA GLY A 282 16.95 -1.81 -18.80
C GLY A 282 15.89 -2.84 -19.15
N ARG A 283 15.50 -3.71 -18.20
CA ARG A 283 14.50 -4.77 -18.39
C ARG A 283 13.34 -4.63 -17.39
N PRO A 284 12.29 -3.84 -17.71
CA PRO A 284 11.18 -3.59 -16.79
C PRO A 284 10.39 -4.84 -16.45
N ILE A 285 10.15 -5.73 -17.44
CA ILE A 285 9.33 -6.93 -17.24
C ILE A 285 10.03 -7.91 -16.28
N ALA A 286 11.33 -8.14 -16.47
CA ALA A 286 12.10 -9.00 -15.57
C ALA A 286 12.08 -8.50 -14.12
N ASN A 287 12.14 -7.18 -13.92
CA ASN A 287 12.05 -6.56 -12.60
C ASN A 287 10.66 -6.75 -11.96
N VAL A 288 9.59 -6.55 -12.74
CA VAL A 288 8.21 -6.78 -12.29
C VAL A 288 7.98 -8.23 -11.90
N CYS A 289 8.46 -9.19 -12.70
CA CYS A 289 8.36 -10.60 -12.37
C CYS A 289 9.12 -10.92 -11.06
N PHE A 290 10.34 -10.40 -10.89
CA PHE A 290 11.12 -10.58 -9.68
C PHE A 290 10.40 -10.05 -8.43
N LYS A 291 9.83 -8.84 -8.52
CA LYS A 291 9.01 -8.24 -7.47
C LYS A 291 7.82 -9.12 -7.11
N THR A 292 7.06 -9.59 -8.11
CA THR A 292 5.88 -10.43 -7.89
C THR A 292 6.25 -11.73 -7.18
N TYR A 293 7.29 -12.44 -7.63
CA TYR A 293 7.76 -13.66 -6.98
C TYR A 293 8.34 -13.42 -5.57
N GLY A 294 8.98 -12.28 -5.32
CA GLY A 294 9.55 -11.97 -4.01
C GLY A 294 8.50 -11.49 -2.98
N TYR A 295 7.67 -10.53 -3.37
CA TYR A 295 6.74 -9.86 -2.46
C TYR A 295 5.36 -10.53 -2.39
N MET A 296 4.74 -10.89 -3.52
CA MET A 296 3.38 -11.45 -3.50
C MET A 296 3.38 -12.85 -2.88
N SER A 297 4.40 -13.66 -3.13
CA SER A 297 4.56 -14.97 -2.48
C SER A 297 4.68 -14.84 -0.96
N MET A 298 5.44 -13.85 -0.47
CA MET A 298 5.54 -13.55 0.96
C MET A 298 4.18 -13.07 1.53
N SER A 299 3.50 -12.14 0.85
CA SER A 299 2.18 -11.66 1.28
C SER A 299 1.15 -12.79 1.36
N GLN A 300 1.16 -13.70 0.39
CA GLN A 300 0.31 -14.88 0.37
C GLN A 300 0.66 -15.84 1.52
N ALA A 301 1.95 -16.03 1.82
CA ALA A 301 2.39 -16.84 2.97
C ALA A 301 1.89 -16.27 4.30
N VAL A 302 1.92 -14.94 4.49
CA VAL A 302 1.38 -14.28 5.69
C VAL A 302 -0.13 -14.48 5.79
N SER A 303 -0.88 -14.31 4.69
CA SER A 303 -2.33 -14.54 4.65
C SER A 303 -2.67 -16.00 4.99
N PHE A 304 -1.94 -16.94 4.40
CA PHE A 304 -2.08 -18.37 4.65
C PHE A 304 -1.87 -18.69 6.15
N LEU A 305 -0.82 -18.17 6.77
CA LEU A 305 -0.57 -18.34 8.21
C LEU A 305 -1.68 -17.75 9.08
N ASN A 306 -2.25 -16.60 8.70
CA ASN A 306 -3.37 -16.00 9.41
C ASN A 306 -4.61 -16.91 9.40
N ASP A 307 -4.93 -17.48 8.24
CA ASP A 307 -6.06 -18.39 8.10
C ASP A 307 -5.84 -19.71 8.86
N PHE A 308 -4.62 -20.25 8.85
CA PHE A 308 -4.28 -21.44 9.66
C PHE A 308 -4.45 -21.18 11.15
N LYS A 309 -4.06 -19.99 11.62
CA LYS A 309 -4.24 -19.58 13.01
C LYS A 309 -5.73 -19.47 13.36
N LEU A 310 -6.54 -18.86 12.48
CA LEU A 310 -7.99 -18.79 12.65
C LEU A 310 -8.62 -20.18 12.68
N GLY A 311 -8.25 -21.07 11.75
CA GLY A 311 -8.72 -22.45 11.70
C GLY A 311 -8.37 -23.24 12.97
N HIS A 312 -7.17 -23.04 13.51
CA HIS A 312 -6.73 -23.65 14.77
C HIS A 312 -7.55 -23.19 15.98
N TYR A 313 -7.96 -21.91 16.01
CA TYR A 313 -8.88 -21.39 17.03
C TYR A 313 -10.31 -21.89 16.87
N MET A 314 -10.79 -22.00 15.64
CA MET A 314 -12.15 -22.48 15.31
C MET A 314 -12.29 -24.01 15.34
N LYS A 315 -11.19 -24.75 15.53
CA LYS A 315 -11.17 -26.23 15.55
C LYS A 315 -11.59 -26.88 14.23
N ILE A 316 -11.21 -26.24 13.13
CA ILE A 316 -11.45 -26.76 11.78
C ILE A 316 -10.31 -27.73 11.42
N PRO A 317 -10.59 -28.89 10.80
CA PRO A 317 -9.56 -29.83 10.37
C PRO A 317 -8.52 -29.16 9.44
N PRO A 318 -7.21 -29.35 9.69
CA PRO A 318 -6.16 -28.65 8.96
C PRO A 318 -6.09 -29.08 7.48
N LYS A 319 -6.36 -30.36 7.17
CA LYS A 319 -6.46 -30.85 5.78
C LYS A 319 -7.54 -30.13 4.97
N SER A 320 -8.71 -29.92 5.57
CA SER A 320 -9.81 -29.20 4.94
C SER A 320 -9.47 -27.73 4.73
N MET A 321 -8.81 -27.09 5.69
CA MET A 321 -8.34 -25.70 5.54
C MET A 321 -7.35 -25.55 4.39
N PHE A 322 -6.37 -26.45 4.28
CA PHE A 322 -5.42 -26.46 3.17
C PHE A 322 -6.12 -26.57 1.81
N LEU A 323 -7.05 -27.53 1.66
CA LEU A 323 -7.77 -27.75 0.41
C LEU A 323 -8.64 -26.56 0.02
N VAL A 324 -9.38 -25.98 0.97
CA VAL A 324 -10.25 -24.82 0.72
C VAL A 324 -9.42 -23.61 0.29
N GLN A 325 -8.29 -23.35 0.94
CA GLN A 325 -7.39 -22.25 0.56
C GLN A 325 -6.76 -22.48 -0.82
N PHE A 326 -6.32 -23.71 -1.12
CA PHE A 326 -5.75 -24.04 -2.42
C PHE A 326 -6.78 -23.85 -3.55
N ILE A 327 -7.99 -24.39 -3.39
CA ILE A 327 -9.06 -24.23 -4.38
C ILE A 327 -9.49 -22.76 -4.48
N GLY A 328 -9.61 -22.07 -3.35
CA GLY A 328 -9.99 -20.65 -3.28
C GLY A 328 -8.98 -19.75 -4.00
N THR A 329 -7.69 -19.98 -3.82
CA THR A 329 -6.64 -19.21 -4.52
C THR A 329 -6.64 -19.47 -6.03
N MET A 330 -6.85 -20.71 -6.48
CA MET A 330 -6.98 -21.03 -7.91
C MET A 330 -8.21 -20.39 -8.54
N LEU A 331 -9.36 -20.46 -7.86
CA LEU A 331 -10.60 -19.87 -8.34
C LEU A 331 -10.52 -18.35 -8.38
N ALA A 332 -10.03 -17.72 -7.30
CA ALA A 332 -9.85 -16.27 -7.24
C ALA A 332 -8.84 -15.77 -8.29
N GLY A 333 -7.72 -16.47 -8.48
CA GLY A 333 -6.74 -16.13 -9.50
C GLY A 333 -7.31 -16.21 -10.92
N THR A 334 -8.09 -17.25 -11.22
CA THR A 334 -8.71 -17.43 -12.54
C THR A 334 -9.79 -16.38 -12.81
N ILE A 335 -10.66 -16.11 -11.83
CA ILE A 335 -11.73 -15.10 -11.98
C ILE A 335 -11.13 -13.70 -12.12
N ASN A 336 -10.16 -13.33 -11.29
CA ASN A 336 -9.52 -12.02 -11.39
C ASN A 336 -8.85 -11.82 -12.76
N LEU A 337 -8.19 -12.84 -13.30
CA LEU A 337 -7.59 -12.77 -14.64
C LEU A 337 -8.65 -12.65 -15.74
N ALA A 338 -9.74 -13.44 -15.65
CA ALA A 338 -10.83 -13.40 -16.62
C ALA A 338 -11.53 -12.03 -16.63
N VAL A 339 -11.82 -11.47 -15.45
CA VAL A 339 -12.44 -10.14 -15.32
C VAL A 339 -11.50 -9.05 -15.80
N ALA A 340 -10.20 -9.11 -15.47
CA ALA A 340 -9.23 -8.15 -15.98
C ALA A 340 -9.15 -8.18 -17.51
N TRP A 341 -9.09 -9.37 -18.11
CA TRP A 341 -9.09 -9.52 -19.57
C TRP A 341 -10.38 -9.02 -20.23
N TRP A 342 -11.52 -9.25 -19.58
CA TRP A 342 -12.81 -8.74 -20.04
C TRP A 342 -12.90 -7.20 -20.00
N LEU A 343 -12.46 -6.58 -18.90
CA LEU A 343 -12.45 -5.12 -18.73
C LEU A 343 -11.55 -4.43 -19.76
N LEU A 344 -10.35 -4.98 -20.00
CA LEU A 344 -9.40 -4.45 -20.99
C LEU A 344 -9.96 -4.50 -22.42
N ASN A 345 -10.78 -5.50 -22.76
CA ASN A 345 -11.39 -5.62 -24.08
C ASN A 345 -12.70 -4.83 -24.25
N SER A 346 -13.41 -4.54 -23.15
CA SER A 346 -14.74 -3.93 -23.21
C SER A 346 -14.73 -2.40 -23.06
N ILE A 347 -13.73 -1.84 -22.36
CA ILE A 347 -13.67 -0.41 -22.04
C ILE A 347 -12.55 0.25 -22.85
N GLU A 348 -12.93 1.15 -23.76
CA GLU A 348 -11.98 1.95 -24.53
C GLU A 348 -11.21 2.93 -23.62
N ASN A 349 -9.90 3.04 -23.83
CA ASN A 349 -8.99 3.95 -23.11
C ASN A 349 -8.94 3.77 -21.57
N ILE A 350 -9.18 2.55 -21.08
CA ILE A 350 -9.05 2.23 -19.65
C ILE A 350 -7.65 2.63 -19.12
N CYS A 351 -7.60 3.22 -17.92
CA CYS A 351 -6.38 3.69 -17.28
C CYS A 351 -5.63 4.86 -17.97
N GLN A 352 -6.23 5.50 -19.01
CA GLN A 352 -5.65 6.66 -19.70
C GLN A 352 -6.39 7.96 -19.33
N ASP A 353 -5.94 8.63 -18.28
CA ASP A 353 -6.62 9.81 -17.71
C ASP A 353 -6.84 10.96 -18.70
N ASP A 354 -5.96 11.13 -19.70
CA ASP A 354 -6.04 12.23 -20.66
C ASP A 354 -7.13 12.04 -21.72
N LEU A 355 -7.52 10.79 -21.96
CA LEU A 355 -8.53 10.40 -22.95
C LEU A 355 -9.85 10.02 -22.31
N LEU A 356 -9.88 9.88 -20.98
CA LEU A 356 -11.08 9.58 -20.21
C LEU A 356 -11.84 10.87 -19.86
N PRO A 357 -13.18 10.82 -19.76
CA PRO A 357 -13.95 11.90 -19.17
C PRO A 357 -13.46 12.19 -17.73
N PRO A 358 -13.46 13.47 -17.29
CA PRO A 358 -12.98 13.87 -15.95
C PRO A 358 -13.62 13.11 -14.78
N ASP A 359 -14.87 12.66 -14.96
CA ASP A 359 -15.65 11.95 -13.96
C ASP A 359 -15.60 10.41 -14.11
N SER A 360 -14.76 9.89 -15.00
CA SER A 360 -14.69 8.46 -15.25
C SER A 360 -14.04 7.71 -14.07
N PRO A 361 -14.64 6.62 -13.57
CA PRO A 361 -14.07 5.83 -12.47
C PRO A 361 -12.86 4.98 -12.89
N TRP A 362 -12.57 4.89 -14.20
CA TRP A 362 -11.61 3.94 -14.78
C TRP A 362 -10.15 4.43 -14.83
N THR A 363 -9.65 4.98 -13.72
CA THR A 363 -8.33 5.63 -13.63
C THR A 363 -7.18 4.68 -13.19
N CYS A 364 -7.48 3.45 -12.78
CA CYS A 364 -6.52 2.38 -12.42
C CYS A 364 -5.30 2.85 -11.58
N PRO A 365 -5.50 3.47 -10.41
CA PRO A 365 -4.41 4.13 -9.69
C PRO A 365 -3.35 3.15 -9.17
N TYR A 366 -3.75 1.93 -8.79
CA TYR A 366 -2.80 0.91 -8.31
C TYR A 366 -1.90 0.40 -9.45
N ASP A 367 -2.50 0.07 -10.60
CA ASP A 367 -1.76 -0.41 -11.78
C ASP A 367 -0.83 0.66 -12.33
N ARG A 368 -1.23 1.94 -12.27
CA ARG A 368 -0.35 3.04 -12.66
C ARG A 368 0.87 3.15 -11.76
N VAL A 369 0.70 3.15 -10.43
CA VAL A 369 1.85 3.17 -9.51
C VAL A 369 2.75 1.95 -9.72
N PHE A 370 2.17 0.79 -10.03
CA PHE A 370 2.91 -0.42 -10.35
C PHE A 370 3.70 -0.28 -11.67
N PHE A 371 3.11 0.32 -12.70
CA PHE A 371 3.75 0.63 -13.97
C PHE A 371 4.88 1.67 -13.82
N ASP A 372 4.62 2.79 -13.16
CA ASP A 372 5.63 3.83 -12.92
C ASP A 372 6.81 3.30 -12.09
N ALA A 373 6.54 2.44 -11.10
CA ALA A 373 7.59 1.73 -10.37
C ALA A 373 8.43 0.83 -11.28
N SER A 374 7.82 0.13 -12.24
CA SER A 374 8.55 -0.70 -13.22
C SER A 374 9.48 0.12 -14.12
N VAL A 375 9.08 1.34 -14.45
CA VAL A 375 9.87 2.28 -15.26
C VAL A 375 11.06 2.82 -14.49
N ILE A 376 10.83 3.26 -13.24
CA ILE A 376 11.87 3.76 -12.34
C ILE A 376 12.91 2.68 -12.05
N TRP A 377 12.44 1.52 -11.60
CA TRP A 377 13.30 0.48 -11.05
C TRP A 377 13.85 -0.48 -12.10
N GLY A 378 13.06 -0.78 -13.13
CA GLY A 378 13.43 -1.78 -14.14
C GLY A 378 13.97 -1.17 -15.43
N LEU A 379 13.23 -0.23 -16.03
CA LEU A 379 13.62 0.38 -17.32
C LEU A 379 14.82 1.32 -17.16
N VAL A 380 14.71 2.34 -16.32
CA VAL A 380 15.78 3.33 -16.11
C VAL A 380 16.85 2.79 -15.17
N GLY A 381 16.41 2.12 -14.11
CA GLY A 381 17.25 1.42 -13.16
C GLY A 381 17.74 2.31 -12.00
N PRO A 382 18.02 1.73 -10.83
CA PRO A 382 18.48 2.43 -9.63
C PRO A 382 19.73 3.28 -9.90
N LYS A 383 20.65 2.81 -10.75
CA LYS A 383 21.92 3.51 -11.02
C LYS A 383 21.73 4.90 -11.64
N ARG A 384 20.66 5.09 -12.44
CA ARG A 384 20.35 6.34 -13.14
C ARG A 384 19.35 7.25 -12.39
N ILE A 385 18.78 6.78 -11.28
CA ILE A 385 17.86 7.57 -10.45
C ILE A 385 18.47 7.84 -9.07
N PHE A 386 18.90 6.79 -8.37
CA PHE A 386 19.46 6.82 -7.01
C PHE A 386 20.98 6.60 -6.96
N GLY A 387 21.62 6.29 -8.10
CA GLY A 387 23.07 6.11 -8.20
C GLY A 387 23.80 7.39 -8.61
N SER A 388 25.09 7.25 -8.93
CA SER A 388 25.97 8.37 -9.32
C SER A 388 25.55 9.09 -10.61
N LEU A 389 24.67 8.48 -11.41
CA LEU A 389 24.17 9.04 -12.66
C LEU A 389 22.79 9.72 -12.50
N GLY A 390 22.20 9.64 -11.30
CA GLY A 390 20.85 10.12 -11.03
C GLY A 390 20.78 11.37 -10.18
N ASN A 391 19.57 11.91 -10.05
CA ASN A 391 19.32 13.12 -9.28
C ASN A 391 19.13 12.81 -7.77
N TYR A 392 18.79 11.58 -7.38
CA TYR A 392 18.33 11.24 -6.02
C TYR A 392 19.34 10.40 -5.21
N GLN A 393 20.64 10.62 -5.37
CA GLN A 393 21.67 9.83 -4.67
C GLN A 393 21.56 9.90 -3.14
N ALA A 394 21.15 11.06 -2.61
CA ALA A 394 21.02 11.26 -1.16
C ALA A 394 19.95 10.35 -0.53
N MET A 395 19.03 9.79 -1.34
CA MET A 395 17.97 8.93 -0.83
C MET A 395 18.50 7.62 -0.22
N ASN A 396 19.67 7.14 -0.65
CA ASN A 396 20.25 5.92 -0.10
C ASN A 396 20.64 6.07 1.39
N TRP A 397 20.87 7.30 1.88
CA TRP A 397 21.15 7.55 3.30
C TRP A 397 19.96 7.21 4.21
N PHE A 398 18.75 7.16 3.69
CA PHE A 398 17.58 6.72 4.45
C PHE A 398 17.67 5.25 4.86
N PHE A 399 18.38 4.38 4.12
CA PHE A 399 18.66 3.01 4.58
C PHE A 399 19.46 3.03 5.90
N LEU A 400 20.47 3.89 5.96
CA LEU A 400 21.34 4.01 7.14
C LEU A 400 20.58 4.66 8.31
N GLY A 401 19.81 5.72 8.06
CA GLY A 401 18.93 6.33 9.05
C GLY A 401 17.90 5.35 9.60
N GLY A 402 17.29 4.54 8.72
CA GLY A 402 16.35 3.48 9.09
C GLY A 402 17.00 2.36 9.91
N ALA A 403 18.24 1.96 9.61
CA ALA A 403 18.95 0.94 10.38
C ALA A 403 19.36 1.44 11.78
N ILE A 404 19.77 2.70 11.89
CA ILE A 404 20.22 3.29 13.16
C ILE A 404 19.04 3.61 14.08
N GLY A 405 17.89 3.99 13.53
CA GLY A 405 16.71 4.37 14.30
C GLY A 405 16.34 3.37 15.40
N PRO A 406 16.07 2.08 15.08
CA PRO A 406 15.75 1.06 16.08
C PRO A 406 16.84 0.81 17.10
N VAL A 407 18.12 0.98 16.73
CA VAL A 407 19.25 0.89 17.67
C VAL A 407 19.16 1.99 18.71
N ILE A 408 18.85 3.23 18.31
CA ILE A 408 18.67 4.35 19.24
C ILE A 408 17.50 4.10 20.18
N VAL A 409 16.35 3.66 19.67
CA VAL A 409 15.16 3.38 20.51
C VAL A 409 15.44 2.22 21.46
N TRP A 410 16.18 1.20 21.03
CA TRP A 410 16.59 0.11 21.90
C TRP A 410 17.54 0.56 23.02
N MET A 411 18.51 1.43 22.70
CA MET A 411 19.40 2.03 23.71
C MET A 411 18.62 2.90 24.70
N LEU A 412 17.67 3.70 24.24
CA LEU A 412 16.80 4.52 25.08
C LEU A 412 15.91 3.67 25.99
N HIS A 413 15.36 2.57 25.48
CA HIS A 413 14.61 1.60 26.29
C HIS A 413 15.47 1.02 27.42
N LYS A 414 16.74 0.68 27.12
CA LYS A 414 17.67 0.15 28.12
C LYS A 414 18.12 1.21 29.14
N ALA A 415 18.24 2.47 28.72
CA ALA A 415 18.62 3.59 29.59
C ALA A 415 17.46 4.06 30.49
N PHE A 416 16.20 3.96 30.02
CA PHE A 416 15.01 4.42 30.74
C PHE A 416 13.99 3.28 31.00
N PRO A 417 14.31 2.28 31.83
CA PRO A 417 13.45 1.13 32.09
C PRO A 417 12.13 1.48 32.82
N LYS A 418 12.01 2.69 33.38
CA LYS A 418 10.79 3.16 34.07
C LYS A 418 9.68 3.63 33.12
N GLN A 419 9.98 3.86 31.84
CA GLN A 419 9.04 4.44 30.88
C GLN A 419 8.43 3.35 29.98
N SER A 420 7.21 2.92 30.29
CA SER A 420 6.49 1.84 29.59
C SER A 420 6.03 2.19 28.17
N TRP A 421 6.13 3.45 27.74
CA TRP A 421 5.74 3.90 26.40
C TRP A 421 6.85 3.78 25.35
N ILE A 422 8.12 3.78 25.75
CA ILE A 422 9.27 3.64 24.85
C ILE A 422 9.26 2.29 24.08
N PRO A 423 8.97 1.13 24.70
CA PRO A 423 8.89 -0.13 23.95
C PRO A 423 7.64 -0.24 23.04
N LEU A 424 6.69 0.69 23.15
CA LEU A 424 5.52 0.76 22.24
C LEU A 424 5.81 1.57 20.96
N ILE A 425 7.01 2.18 20.84
CA ILE A 425 7.42 2.91 19.66
C ILE A 425 7.95 1.91 18.62
N ASN A 426 7.11 1.62 17.63
CA ASN A 426 7.49 0.77 16.51
C ASN A 426 7.94 1.65 15.34
N LEU A 427 9.25 1.92 15.29
CA LEU A 427 9.86 2.70 14.23
C LEU A 427 9.58 2.18 12.81
N PRO A 428 9.51 0.86 12.53
CA PRO A 428 9.10 0.39 11.21
C PRO A 428 7.69 0.85 10.83
N VAL A 429 6.77 0.91 11.79
CA VAL A 429 5.39 1.38 11.57
C VAL A 429 5.33 2.89 11.42
N LEU A 430 6.14 3.63 12.19
CA LEU A 430 6.21 5.09 12.12
C LEU A 430 6.78 5.55 10.78
N LEU A 431 7.93 5.01 10.37
CA LEU A 431 8.57 5.33 9.10
C LEU A 431 7.77 4.76 7.91
N GLY A 432 7.13 3.61 8.10
CA GLY A 432 6.31 2.95 7.10
C GLY A 432 4.88 3.45 7.03
N SER A 433 4.56 4.52 7.77
CA SER A 433 3.19 5.04 7.86
C SER A 433 2.64 5.40 6.48
N THR A 434 3.43 6.00 5.59
CA THR A 434 3.00 6.43 4.25
C THR A 434 3.18 5.39 3.14
N ARG A 435 3.35 4.09 3.45
CA ARG A 435 3.73 3.08 2.43
C ARG A 435 2.75 2.96 1.26
N MET A 436 1.47 3.19 1.51
CA MET A 436 0.40 3.06 0.52
C MET A 436 0.13 4.37 -0.23
N MET A 437 0.88 5.43 0.07
CA MET A 437 0.72 6.72 -0.60
C MET A 437 1.85 6.91 -1.62
N PRO A 438 1.54 7.07 -2.91
CA PRO A 438 0.29 6.76 -3.63
C PRO A 438 0.08 5.23 -3.80
N PRO A 439 -1.14 4.71 -4.07
CA PRO A 439 -2.36 5.41 -4.52
C PRO A 439 -3.26 5.98 -3.41
N ALA A 440 -3.03 5.65 -2.14
CA ALA A 440 -3.82 6.20 -1.04
C ALA A 440 -3.57 7.71 -0.89
N THR A 441 -4.64 8.45 -0.62
CA THR A 441 -4.62 9.91 -0.48
C THR A 441 -4.72 10.33 0.99
N THR A 442 -4.48 11.62 1.27
CA THR A 442 -4.40 12.17 2.64
C THR A 442 -5.73 12.08 3.38
N VAL A 443 -6.87 12.10 2.67
CA VAL A 443 -8.21 11.84 3.25
C VAL A 443 -8.32 10.46 3.87
N ASN A 444 -7.83 9.43 3.18
CA ASN A 444 -7.93 8.06 3.65
C ASN A 444 -7.21 7.90 4.99
N TYR A 445 -6.04 8.53 5.12
CA TYR A 445 -5.26 8.51 6.36
C TYR A 445 -5.90 9.33 7.47
N ASN A 446 -6.29 10.58 7.18
CA ASN A 446 -6.92 11.45 8.18
C ASN A 446 -8.18 10.79 8.77
N SER A 447 -9.07 10.27 7.92
CA SER A 447 -10.28 9.62 8.39
C SER A 447 -10.02 8.28 9.08
N TRP A 448 -9.07 7.48 8.60
CA TRP A 448 -8.67 6.26 9.29
C TRP A 448 -8.20 6.53 10.72
N ILE A 449 -7.42 7.59 10.92
CA ILE A 449 -6.92 8.01 12.24
C ILE A 449 -8.06 8.53 13.13
N ILE A 450 -8.97 9.35 12.58
CA ILE A 450 -10.12 9.89 13.32
C ILE A 450 -11.04 8.77 13.80
N VAL A 451 -11.47 7.89 12.87
CA VAL A 451 -12.34 6.76 13.19
C VAL A 451 -11.63 5.79 14.15
N GLY A 452 -10.36 5.50 13.91
CA GLY A 452 -9.53 4.67 14.79
C GLY A 452 -9.43 5.23 16.21
N THR A 453 -9.29 6.55 16.36
CA THR A 453 -9.22 7.20 17.68
C THR A 453 -10.58 7.18 18.39
N ILE A 454 -11.67 7.45 17.67
CA ILE A 454 -13.03 7.39 18.23
C ILE A 454 -13.33 5.99 18.77
N PHE A 455 -13.11 4.94 17.97
CA PHE A 455 -13.46 3.58 18.37
C PHE A 455 -12.47 2.96 19.36
N ASN A 456 -11.16 3.12 19.15
CA ASN A 456 -10.16 2.44 19.97
C ASN A 456 -9.71 3.22 21.21
N PHE A 457 -9.91 4.54 21.27
CA PHE A 457 -9.61 5.32 22.47
C PHE A 457 -10.87 5.71 23.24
N PHE A 458 -11.80 6.43 22.60
CA PHE A 458 -12.99 6.93 23.30
C PHE A 458 -13.96 5.80 23.66
N ILE A 459 -14.43 5.03 22.67
CA ILE A 459 -15.41 3.97 22.91
C ILE A 459 -14.82 2.86 23.78
N PHE A 460 -13.53 2.53 23.59
CA PHE A 460 -12.84 1.56 24.45
C PHE A 460 -12.80 2.01 25.93
N ARG A 461 -12.54 3.30 26.21
CA ARG A 461 -12.44 3.83 27.57
C ARG A 461 -13.81 4.02 28.22
N TYR A 462 -14.80 4.53 27.50
CA TYR A 462 -16.13 4.83 28.05
C TYR A 462 -17.10 3.63 28.03
N LYS A 463 -16.97 2.71 27.06
CA LYS A 463 -17.91 1.57 26.86
C LYS A 463 -17.18 0.27 26.48
N LYS A 464 -16.20 -0.14 27.27
CA LYS A 464 -15.37 -1.34 27.05
C LYS A 464 -16.17 -2.62 26.75
N GLN A 465 -17.26 -2.88 27.47
CA GLN A 465 -18.10 -4.07 27.27
C GLN A 465 -18.78 -4.10 25.90
N TRP A 466 -19.16 -2.93 25.37
CA TRP A 466 -19.74 -2.82 24.04
C TRP A 466 -18.67 -3.04 22.98
N TRP A 467 -17.51 -2.40 23.15
CA TRP A 467 -16.38 -2.52 22.22
C TRP A 467 -15.94 -3.98 22.04
N GLN A 468 -15.71 -4.70 23.14
CA GLN A 468 -15.28 -6.11 23.09
C GLN A 468 -16.31 -7.04 22.41
N ARG A 469 -17.59 -6.69 22.47
CA ARG A 469 -18.68 -7.53 21.97
C ARG A 469 -19.06 -7.23 20.51
N TYR A 470 -18.99 -5.97 20.08
CA TYR A 470 -19.58 -5.50 18.84
C TYR A 470 -18.61 -4.81 17.87
N ASN A 471 -17.44 -4.33 18.31
CA ASN A 471 -16.55 -3.54 17.45
C ASN A 471 -16.08 -4.30 16.20
N TYR A 472 -15.58 -5.54 16.38
CA TYR A 472 -15.16 -6.38 15.25
C TYR A 472 -16.32 -6.76 14.32
N ILE A 473 -17.52 -6.94 14.88
CA ILE A 473 -18.72 -7.27 14.11
C ILE A 473 -19.19 -6.06 13.30
N LEU A 474 -19.09 -4.85 13.88
CA LEU A 474 -19.40 -3.61 13.19
C LEU A 474 -18.48 -3.42 11.99
N SER A 475 -17.16 -3.60 12.18
CA SER A 475 -16.20 -3.53 11.07
C SER A 475 -16.58 -4.48 9.93
N ALA A 476 -16.79 -5.77 10.24
CA ALA A 476 -17.16 -6.76 9.24
C ALA A 476 -18.50 -6.46 8.55
N ALA A 477 -19.47 -5.91 9.27
CA ALA A 477 -20.77 -5.54 8.71
C ALA A 477 -20.69 -4.33 7.78
N LEU A 478 -19.85 -3.33 8.11
CA LEU A 478 -19.60 -2.17 7.28
C LEU A 478 -18.87 -2.57 5.99
N ASP A 479 -17.81 -3.38 6.11
CA ASP A 479 -17.02 -3.89 4.98
C ASP A 479 -17.91 -4.71 4.01
N ALA A 480 -18.72 -5.62 4.54
CA ALA A 480 -19.65 -6.42 3.72
C ALA A 480 -20.75 -5.57 3.07
N GLY A 481 -21.34 -4.64 3.83
CA GLY A 481 -22.42 -3.77 3.32
C GLY A 481 -21.97 -2.90 2.15
N VAL A 482 -20.76 -2.32 2.25
CA VAL A 482 -20.13 -1.58 1.16
C VAL A 482 -19.86 -2.48 -0.05
N ALA A 483 -19.27 -3.67 0.15
CA ALA A 483 -18.96 -4.58 -0.96
C ALA A 483 -20.20 -4.99 -1.77
N PHE A 484 -21.29 -5.37 -1.10
CA PHE A 484 -22.53 -5.75 -1.78
C PHE A 484 -23.17 -4.56 -2.52
N MET A 485 -23.19 -3.38 -1.89
CA MET A 485 -23.77 -2.20 -2.51
C MET A 485 -22.92 -1.69 -3.69
N ALA A 486 -21.59 -1.76 -3.59
CA ALA A 486 -20.69 -1.39 -4.69
C ALA A 486 -20.92 -2.26 -5.94
N VAL A 487 -21.07 -3.58 -5.76
CA VAL A 487 -21.40 -4.49 -6.87
C VAL A 487 -22.76 -4.13 -7.46
N LEU A 488 -23.77 -3.83 -6.64
CA LEU A 488 -25.09 -3.43 -7.12
C LEU A 488 -25.04 -2.12 -7.90
N LEU A 489 -24.32 -1.10 -7.42
CA LEU A 489 -24.14 0.17 -8.11
C LEU A 489 -23.41 -0.02 -9.44
N TYR A 490 -22.40 -0.88 -9.47
CA TYR A 490 -21.66 -1.19 -10.69
C TYR A 490 -22.57 -1.78 -11.77
N PHE A 491 -23.38 -2.79 -11.43
CA PHE A 491 -24.27 -3.43 -12.40
C PHE A 491 -25.49 -2.60 -12.78
N SER A 492 -26.03 -1.80 -11.86
CA SER A 492 -27.27 -1.04 -12.10
C SER A 492 -27.04 0.31 -12.75
N VAL A 493 -25.95 1.01 -12.40
CA VAL A 493 -25.69 2.37 -12.86
C VAL A 493 -24.37 2.47 -13.63
N GLY A 494 -23.32 1.82 -13.12
CA GLY A 494 -21.97 1.90 -13.66
C GLY A 494 -21.88 1.40 -15.12
N LEU A 495 -22.46 0.25 -15.42
CA LEU A 495 -22.50 -0.30 -16.79
C LEU A 495 -23.35 0.52 -17.77
N GLU A 496 -24.39 1.21 -17.28
CA GLU A 496 -25.27 2.04 -18.12
C GLU A 496 -24.77 3.48 -18.29
N ASN A 497 -23.62 3.84 -17.71
CA ASN A 497 -23.05 5.20 -17.72
C ASN A 497 -24.05 6.29 -17.29
N ARG A 498 -24.94 5.97 -16.35
CA ARG A 498 -25.93 6.92 -15.83
C ARG A 498 -25.33 7.73 -14.67
N SER A 499 -24.67 8.84 -14.95
CA SER A 499 -24.14 9.74 -13.90
C SER A 499 -25.13 10.88 -13.57
N LEU A 500 -25.34 11.14 -12.28
CA LEU A 500 -26.06 12.33 -11.81
C LEU A 500 -25.06 13.48 -11.65
N THR A 501 -25.19 14.54 -12.46
CA THR A 501 -24.35 15.74 -12.37
C THR A 501 -25.04 16.84 -11.55
N TRP A 502 -24.56 17.11 -10.33
CA TRP A 502 -24.99 18.22 -9.47
C TRP A 502 -23.85 18.62 -8.52
N TRP A 503 -24.04 19.64 -7.66
CA TRP A 503 -22.95 20.10 -6.77
C TRP A 503 -22.35 18.97 -5.92
N GLY A 504 -23.19 18.04 -5.43
CA GLY A 504 -22.73 16.90 -4.65
C GLY A 504 -21.96 15.83 -5.43
N SER A 505 -21.93 15.89 -6.77
CA SER A 505 -21.21 14.94 -7.63
C SER A 505 -19.86 15.44 -8.15
N ASN A 506 -19.56 16.74 -8.02
CA ASN A 506 -18.37 17.39 -8.61
C ASN A 506 -17.06 17.17 -7.82
N GLY A 507 -16.91 16.03 -7.15
CA GLY A 507 -15.71 15.67 -6.41
C GLY A 507 -15.24 16.72 -5.37
N GLU A 508 -13.93 16.87 -5.19
CA GLU A 508 -13.38 17.64 -4.07
C GLU A 508 -13.47 19.18 -4.23
N HIS A 509 -13.79 19.69 -5.42
CA HIS A 509 -13.74 21.13 -5.76
C HIS A 509 -12.38 21.79 -5.45
N CYS A 510 -11.27 21.08 -5.70
CA CYS A 510 -9.88 21.53 -5.48
C CYS A 510 -9.05 21.42 -6.78
N ASP A 511 -9.52 21.99 -7.89
CA ASP A 511 -8.88 21.78 -9.21
C ASP A 511 -7.45 22.34 -9.29
N LEU A 512 -7.15 23.41 -8.54
CA LEU A 512 -5.83 24.06 -8.53
C LEU A 512 -4.79 23.31 -7.66
N ALA A 513 -5.17 22.26 -6.95
CA ALA A 513 -4.25 21.48 -6.12
C ALA A 513 -3.14 20.78 -6.95
N VAL A 514 -3.41 20.51 -8.24
CA VAL A 514 -2.44 19.89 -9.17
C VAL A 514 -1.42 20.89 -9.69
N CYS A 515 -1.66 22.19 -9.55
CA CYS A 515 -0.85 23.21 -10.20
C CYS A 515 0.56 23.29 -9.61
N PRO A 516 1.61 23.38 -10.45
CA PRO A 516 2.96 23.65 -9.97
C PRO A 516 3.06 25.08 -9.43
N THR A 517 4.00 25.32 -8.51
CA THR A 517 4.18 26.64 -7.87
C THR A 517 5.34 27.45 -8.45
N ALA A 518 6.17 26.84 -9.31
CA ALA A 518 7.26 27.53 -9.99
C ALA A 518 6.76 28.54 -11.04
N LYS A 519 7.40 29.71 -11.09
CA LYS A 519 7.10 30.76 -12.08
C LYS A 519 7.48 30.32 -13.49
N GLY A 520 6.63 30.64 -14.47
CA GLY A 520 6.88 30.39 -15.89
C GLY A 520 6.63 28.97 -16.40
N ILE A 521 6.06 28.06 -15.60
CA ILE A 521 5.61 26.74 -16.06
C ILE A 521 4.12 26.83 -16.38
N ALA A 522 3.78 26.73 -17.67
CA ALA A 522 2.41 26.64 -18.12
C ALA A 522 1.96 25.17 -18.10
N VAL A 523 0.93 24.89 -17.31
CA VAL A 523 0.17 23.63 -17.31
C VAL A 523 -1.28 23.97 -17.58
N ASP A 524 -1.93 23.24 -18.47
CA ASP A 524 -3.34 23.48 -18.82
C ASP A 524 -4.23 23.46 -17.58
N GLY A 525 -5.05 24.50 -17.41
CA GLY A 525 -5.95 24.68 -16.26
C GLY A 525 -5.33 25.37 -15.04
N CYS A 526 -4.04 25.73 -15.07
CA CYS A 526 -3.35 26.40 -13.96
C CYS A 526 -3.03 27.86 -14.26
N PRO A 527 -3.13 28.77 -13.26
CA PRO A 527 -2.68 30.15 -13.42
C PRO A 527 -1.16 30.17 -13.61
N VAL A 528 -0.69 30.88 -14.64
CA VAL A 528 0.74 31.11 -14.86
C VAL A 528 1.19 32.17 -13.84
N ASN A 529 2.02 31.76 -12.87
CA ASN A 529 2.58 32.63 -11.82
C ASN A 529 3.79 33.44 -12.28
#